data_AF-A0A7R7BVW5-F1
#
_entry.id   AF-A0A7R7BVW5-F1
#
_cell.length_a   1.000
_cell.length_b   1.000
_cell.length_c   1.000
_cell.angle_alpha   90.00
_cell.angle_beta   90.00
_cell.angle_gamma   90.00
#
_symmetry.space_group_name_H-M   'P 1'
#
loop_
_entity.id
_entity.type
_entity.pdbx_description
1 polymer ?
#
loop_
_entity_poly.entity_id
_entity_poly.type
_entity_poly.pdbx_seq_one_letter_code
_entity_poly.pdbx_strand_id
1 'polypeptide(L)'
;MAPKISPSDLVDKFVLRMPDGMRERIAIEAHRNKRSMNAEIIEVLDREFPAAPSLEEIFEQVDFLIDMYKKDADDLVRRDMLSMLSVIKIKFDELRKNRSDKPLDSSE
;
A
#
# COMPACT_ATOMS: atom_id res chain seq x y z
N MET A 1 1.22 -26.94 30.52
CA MET A 1 1.54 -25.51 30.32
C MET A 1 0.93 -25.10 28.98
N ALA A 2 0.09 -24.06 28.95
CA ALA A 2 -0.44 -23.55 27.69
C ALA A 2 0.70 -22.91 26.86
N PRO A 3 0.73 -23.08 25.53
CA PRO A 3 1.76 -22.49 24.69
C PRO A 3 1.66 -20.95 24.70
N LYS A 4 2.81 -20.28 24.82
CA LYS A 4 2.91 -18.82 24.75
C LYS A 4 2.84 -18.39 23.28
N ILE A 5 1.72 -17.78 22.89
CA ILE A 5 1.52 -17.25 21.53
C ILE A 5 2.33 -15.95 21.39
N SER A 6 3.16 -15.87 20.34
CA SER A 6 3.90 -14.65 19.99
C SER A 6 3.14 -13.85 18.93
N PRO A 7 3.33 -12.51 18.82
CA PRO A 7 2.69 -11.72 17.77
C PRO A 7 2.99 -12.23 16.35
N SER A 8 4.17 -12.80 16.13
CA SER A 8 4.55 -13.44 14.86
C SER A 8 3.79 -14.72 14.53
N ASP A 9 3.08 -15.31 15.50
CA ASP A 9 2.22 -16.48 15.26
C ASP A 9 0.80 -16.08 14.82
N LEU A 10 0.45 -14.79 14.92
CA LEU A 10 -0.83 -14.24 14.49
C LEU A 10 -0.80 -13.72 13.05
N VAL A 11 0.37 -13.72 12.40
CA VAL A 11 0.59 -13.18 11.06
C VAL A 11 0.73 -14.33 10.06
N ASP A 12 0.14 -14.17 8.88
CA ASP A 12 0.26 -15.14 7.79
C ASP A 12 1.71 -15.40 7.40
N LYS A 13 2.04 -16.68 7.18
CA LYS A 13 3.39 -17.13 6.85
C LYS A 13 3.42 -17.65 5.42
N PHE A 14 4.29 -17.09 4.60
CA PHE A 14 4.50 -17.51 3.20
C PHE A 14 5.93 -17.98 2.97
N VAL A 15 6.10 -19.22 2.48
CA VAL A 15 7.42 -19.82 2.24
C VAL A 15 7.90 -19.49 0.83
N LEU A 16 8.97 -18.69 0.73
CA LEU A 16 9.58 -18.30 -0.55
C LEU A 16 10.67 -19.29 -0.98
N ARG A 17 10.59 -19.74 -2.25
CA ARG A 17 11.71 -20.43 -2.93
C ARG A 17 12.51 -19.38 -3.69
N MET A 18 13.69 -19.05 -3.17
CA MET A 18 14.57 -18.04 -3.75
C MET A 18 15.62 -18.72 -4.64
N PRO A 19 15.98 -18.12 -5.79
CA PRO A 19 17.14 -18.54 -6.56
C PRO A 19 18.44 -18.30 -5.79
N ASP A 20 19.50 -18.99 -6.20
CA ASP A 20 20.81 -18.91 -5.55
C ASP A 20 21.32 -17.46 -5.43
N GLY A 21 21.87 -17.11 -4.27
CA GLY A 21 22.41 -15.78 -3.99
C GLY A 21 21.39 -14.70 -3.66
N MET A 22 20.08 -14.92 -3.87
CA MET A 22 19.06 -13.90 -3.60
C MET A 22 18.90 -13.64 -2.10
N ARG A 23 18.96 -14.68 -1.27
CA ARG A 23 18.84 -14.54 0.19
C ARG A 23 19.95 -13.65 0.76
N GLU A 24 21.18 -13.85 0.30
CA GLU A 24 22.35 -13.09 0.72
C GLU A 24 22.23 -11.62 0.31
N ARG A 25 21.76 -11.36 -0.92
CA ARG A 25 21.50 -10.00 -1.41
C ARG A 25 20.48 -9.27 -0.52
N ILE A 26 19.38 -9.94 -0.15
CA ILE A 26 18.37 -9.36 0.76
C ILE A 26 18.97 -9.10 2.15
N ALA A 27 19.79 -10.01 2.67
CA ALA A 27 20.44 -9.84 3.97
C ALA A 27 21.37 -8.60 4.00
N ILE A 28 22.12 -8.37 2.92
CA ILE A 28 22.99 -7.19 2.77
C ILE A 28 22.15 -5.91 2.79
N GLU A 29 21.08 -5.83 1.99
CA GLU A 29 20.23 -4.63 1.93
C GLU A 29 19.48 -4.39 3.24
N ALA A 30 18.95 -5.44 3.88
CA ALA A 30 18.34 -5.34 5.19
C ALA A 30 19.31 -4.77 6.24
N HIS A 31 20.56 -5.24 6.25
CA HIS A 31 21.59 -4.72 7.14
C HIS A 31 21.91 -3.25 6.85
N ARG A 32 22.04 -2.86 5.58
CA ARG A 32 22.25 -1.46 5.16
C ARG A 32 21.11 -0.55 5.64
N ASN A 33 19.89 -1.04 5.59
CA ASN A 33 18.67 -0.32 6.00
C ASN A 33 18.37 -0.44 7.50
N LYS A 34 19.20 -1.15 8.29
CA LYS A 34 18.98 -1.40 9.73
C LYS A 34 17.64 -2.07 10.02
N ARG A 35 17.20 -2.96 9.14
CA ARG A 35 15.97 -3.75 9.25
C ARG A 35 16.29 -5.23 9.38
N SER A 36 15.34 -6.01 9.90
CA SER A 36 15.42 -7.47 9.75
C SER A 36 15.19 -7.84 8.29
N MET A 37 15.68 -9.01 7.86
CA MET A 37 15.41 -9.49 6.50
C MET A 37 13.91 -9.53 6.18
N ASN A 38 13.08 -9.94 7.16
CA ASN A 38 11.62 -9.96 6.97
C ASN A 38 11.08 -8.56 6.75
N ALA A 39 11.49 -7.58 7.56
CA ALA A 39 11.06 -6.20 7.42
C ALA A 39 11.49 -5.60 6.07
N GLU A 40 12.68 -5.94 5.57
CA GLU A 40 13.13 -5.51 4.24
C GLU A 40 12.30 -6.15 3.11
N ILE A 41 11.98 -7.44 3.21
CA ILE A 41 11.11 -8.12 2.23
C ILE A 41 9.73 -7.45 2.21
N ILE A 42 9.14 -7.20 3.39
CA ILE A 42 7.83 -6.54 3.49
C ILE A 42 7.88 -5.12 2.93
N GLU A 43 8.91 -4.32 3.24
CA GLU A 43 9.06 -2.97 2.71
C GLU A 43 9.10 -2.96 1.17
N VAL A 44 9.88 -3.86 0.57
CA VAL A 44 9.96 -3.95 -0.89
C VAL A 44 8.63 -4.40 -1.46
N LEU A 45 7.97 -5.39 -0.86
CA LEU A 45 6.65 -5.83 -1.33
C LEU A 45 5.60 -4.73 -1.20
N ASP A 46 5.57 -3.97 -0.11
CA ASP A 46 4.62 -2.87 0.07
C ASP A 46 4.88 -1.72 -0.93
N ARG A 47 6.15 -1.45 -1.26
CA ARG A 47 6.48 -0.46 -2.28
C ARG A 47 6.07 -0.88 -3.69
N GLU A 48 6.31 -2.14 -4.06
CA GLU A 48 6.02 -2.64 -5.41
C GLU A 48 4.55 -3.09 -5.57
N PHE A 49 3.89 -3.46 -4.48
CA PHE A 49 2.49 -3.89 -4.41
C PHE A 49 1.76 -3.14 -3.28
N PRO A 50 1.61 -1.80 -3.41
CA PRO A 50 0.96 -1.01 -2.38
C PRO A 50 -0.47 -1.49 -2.14
N ALA A 51 -0.92 -1.40 -0.90
CA ALA A 51 -2.32 -1.62 -0.59
C ALA A 51 -3.19 -0.70 -1.46
N ALA A 52 -4.33 -1.22 -1.92
CA ALA A 52 -5.32 -0.38 -2.58
C ALA A 52 -5.68 0.78 -1.64
N PRO A 53 -5.78 2.01 -2.16
CA PRO A 53 -6.01 3.18 -1.33
C PRO A 53 -7.30 3.02 -0.53
N SER A 54 -7.35 3.50 0.70
CA SER A 54 -8.60 3.47 1.46
C SER A 54 -9.58 4.53 0.97
N LEU A 55 -10.87 4.39 1.30
CA LEU A 55 -11.84 5.46 1.01
C LEU A 55 -11.47 6.75 1.73
N GLU A 56 -10.97 6.65 2.96
CA GLU A 56 -10.54 7.80 3.76
C GLU A 56 -9.42 8.57 3.05
N GLU A 57 -8.39 7.87 2.59
CA GLU A 57 -7.27 8.47 1.83
C GLU A 57 -7.73 9.17 0.55
N ILE A 58 -8.75 8.64 -0.12
CA ILE A 58 -9.33 9.29 -1.30
C ILE A 58 -10.08 10.56 -0.90
N PHE A 59 -10.88 10.52 0.17
CA PHE A 59 -11.60 11.69 0.64
C PHE A 59 -10.65 12.82 1.07
N GLU A 60 -9.60 12.51 1.82
CA GLU A 60 -8.57 13.49 2.20
C GLU A 60 -7.93 14.15 0.97
N GLN A 61 -7.62 13.37 -0.08
CA GLN A 61 -7.09 13.91 -1.34
C GLN A 61 -8.09 14.82 -2.07
N VAL A 62 -9.38 14.47 -2.06
CA VAL A 62 -10.44 15.30 -2.66
C VAL A 62 -10.64 16.59 -1.89
N ASP A 63 -10.66 16.54 -0.55
CA ASP A 63 -10.80 17.72 0.30
C ASP A 63 -9.63 18.69 0.11
N PHE A 64 -8.41 18.16 0.01
CA PHE A 64 -7.24 18.96 -0.32
C PHE A 64 -7.40 19.72 -1.65
N LEU A 65 -7.92 19.06 -2.68
CA LEU A 65 -8.17 19.69 -3.98
C LEU A 65 -9.26 20.76 -3.91
N ILE A 66 -10.34 20.52 -3.16
CA ILE A 66 -11.42 21.50 -2.97
C ILE A 66 -10.86 22.75 -2.28
N ASP A 67 -10.04 22.59 -1.26
CA ASP A 67 -9.46 23.70 -0.52
C ASP A 67 -8.42 24.46 -1.35
N MET A 68 -7.68 23.78 -2.22
CA MET A 68 -6.79 24.42 -3.17
C MET A 68 -7.57 25.24 -4.21
N TYR A 69 -8.71 24.73 -4.70
CA TYR A 69 -9.58 25.44 -5.63
C TYR A 69 -10.18 26.72 -5.03
N LYS A 70 -10.62 26.67 -3.77
CA LYS A 70 -11.21 27.83 -3.06
C LYS A 70 -10.24 29.01 -2.89
N LYS A 71 -8.93 28.79 -3.01
CA LYS A 71 -7.88 29.81 -2.78
C LYS A 71 -7.50 30.61 -4.04
N ASP A 72 -8.41 30.73 -5.02
CA ASP A 72 -8.19 31.34 -6.33
C ASP A 72 -7.05 30.67 -7.11
N ALA A 73 -7.36 29.52 -7.73
CA ALA A 73 -6.41 28.77 -8.54
C ALA A 73 -6.04 29.51 -9.84
N ASP A 74 -4.75 29.82 -10.01
CA ASP A 74 -4.17 30.21 -11.29
C ASP A 74 -4.09 29.03 -12.28
N ASP A 75 -3.62 29.29 -13.50
CA ASP A 75 -3.52 28.26 -14.54
C ASP A 75 -2.53 27.13 -14.19
N LEU A 76 -1.49 27.42 -13.41
CA LEU A 76 -0.52 26.42 -12.97
C LEU A 76 -1.18 25.49 -11.94
N VAL A 77 -1.82 26.07 -10.92
CA VAL A 77 -2.59 25.34 -9.90
C VAL A 77 -3.68 24.50 -10.56
N ARG A 78 -4.38 25.02 -11.59
CA ARG A 78 -5.41 24.27 -12.32
C ARG A 78 -4.83 23.05 -13.06
N ARG A 79 -3.65 23.16 -13.67
CA ARG A 79 -2.99 22.02 -14.34
C ARG A 79 -2.56 20.95 -13.34
N ASP A 80 -2.05 21.36 -12.19
CA ASP A 80 -1.67 20.45 -11.11
C ASP A 80 -2.91 19.75 -10.54
N MET A 81 -4.02 20.47 -10.34
CA MET A 81 -5.32 19.89 -9.95
C MET A 81 -5.79 18.81 -10.92
N LEU A 82 -5.78 19.09 -12.23
CA LEU A 82 -6.21 18.11 -13.24
C LEU A 82 -5.37 16.83 -13.20
N SER A 83 -4.07 16.98 -12.93
CA SER A 83 -3.15 15.85 -12.77
C SER A 83 -3.50 15.04 -11.51
N MET A 84 -3.72 15.72 -10.37
CA MET A 84 -4.13 15.06 -9.12
C MET A 84 -5.50 14.37 -9.23
N LEU A 85 -6.49 15.01 -9.87
CA LEU A 85 -7.81 14.41 -10.14
C LEU A 85 -7.70 13.14 -10.98
N SER A 86 -6.78 13.12 -11.95
CA SER A 86 -6.51 11.95 -12.77
C SER A 86 -5.97 10.79 -11.92
N VAL A 87 -5.07 11.08 -10.97
CA VAL A 87 -4.56 10.08 -10.01
C VAL A 87 -5.68 9.57 -9.10
N ILE A 88 -6.53 10.46 -8.56
CA ILE A 88 -7.67 10.07 -7.71
C ILE A 88 -8.64 9.17 -8.48
N LYS A 89 -8.91 9.47 -9.76
CA LYS A 89 -9.76 8.64 -10.60
C LYS A 89 -9.21 7.21 -10.73
N ILE A 90 -7.90 7.08 -10.98
CA ILE A 90 -7.23 5.77 -11.06
C ILE A 90 -7.39 5.00 -9.74
N LYS A 91 -7.09 5.67 -8.61
CA LYS A 91 -7.25 5.11 -7.26
C LYS A 91 -8.68 4.66 -6.96
N PHE A 92 -9.68 5.45 -7.39
CA PHE A 92 -11.09 5.10 -7.23
C PHE A 92 -11.48 3.87 -8.08
N ASP A 93 -10.98 3.78 -9.30
CA ASP A 93 -11.20 2.62 -10.18
C ASP A 93 -10.54 1.36 -9.60
N GLU A 94 -9.36 1.47 -8.98
CA GLU A 94 -8.69 0.37 -8.25
C GLU A 94 -9.51 -0.10 -7.05
N LEU A 95 -9.99 0.81 -6.21
CA LEU A 95 -10.87 0.50 -5.09
C LEU A 95 -12.15 -0.22 -5.53
N ARG A 96 -12.74 0.23 -6.64
CA ARG A 96 -13.95 -0.37 -7.19
C ARG A 96 -13.71 -1.81 -7.62
N LYS A 97 -12.58 -2.10 -8.28
CA LYS A 97 -12.19 -3.46 -8.68
C LYS A 97 -11.99 -4.38 -7.47
N ASN A 98 -11.31 -3.90 -6.44
CA ASN A 98 -11.05 -4.69 -5.24
C ASN A 98 -12.34 -5.07 -4.48
N ARG A 99 -13.37 -4.20 -4.51
CA ARG A 99 -14.70 -4.55 -3.95
C ARG A 99 -15.45 -5.60 -4.77
N SER A 100 -15.29 -5.63 -6.10
CA SER A 100 -15.94 -6.63 -6.95
C SER A 100 -15.29 -8.02 -6.88
N ASP A 101 -14.01 -8.10 -6.50
CA ASP A 101 -13.25 -9.36 -6.41
C ASP A 101 -13.35 -10.05 -5.04
N LYS A 102 -13.89 -9.38 -4.01
CA LYS A 102 -14.22 -10.03 -2.73
C LYS A 102 -15.52 -10.83 -2.93
N PRO A 103 -15.51 -12.18 -2.82
CA PRO A 103 -16.75 -12.94 -2.74
C PRO A 103 -17.56 -12.38 -1.58
N LEU A 104 -18.88 -12.23 -1.76
CA LEU A 104 -19.79 -12.10 -0.63
C LEU A 104 -19.44 -13.23 0.33
N ASP A 105 -18.97 -12.87 1.52
CA ASP A 105 -18.75 -13.79 2.61
C ASP A 105 -20.02 -14.62 2.79
N SER A 106 -19.98 -15.85 2.28
CA SER A 106 -20.98 -16.87 2.55
C SER A 106 -20.74 -17.30 3.98
N SER A 107 -21.34 -16.56 4.89
CA SER A 107 -21.51 -16.98 6.27
C SER A 107 -22.30 -18.29 6.29
N GLU A 108 -21.61 -19.39 6.57
CA GLU A 108 -22.15 -20.62 7.17
C GLU A 108 -21.39 -20.92 8.46
#